data_AF-A0A1V4XN43-F1
#
_entry.id   AF-A0A1V4XN43-F1
#
_cell.length_a   1.000
_cell.length_b   1.000
_cell.length_c   1.000
_cell.angle_alpha   90.00
_cell.angle_beta   90.00
_cell.angle_gamma   90.00
#
_symmetry.space_group_name_H-M   'P 1'
#
loop_
_entity.id
_entity.type
_entity.pdbx_description
1 polymer ?
#
loop_
_entity_poly.entity_id
_entity_poly.type
_entity_poly.pdbx_seq_one_letter_code
_entity_poly.pdbx_strand_id
1 'polypeptide(L)'
;MKKTFYILLSLIGAVLFISGCGPTRLEMDYGTSHRLQVFNQTLDPAAEKNLTPVYGMDGQAADKALQKYRKAFEKPAPEPKFITSMETSGK
;
A
#
# COMPACT_ATOMS: atom_id res chain seq x y z
N MET A 1 46.28 34.00 2.86
CA MET A 1 44.83 34.25 2.70
C MET A 1 44.28 33.63 1.41
N LYS A 2 44.61 34.16 0.21
CA LYS A 2 44.07 33.62 -1.06
C LYS A 2 44.52 32.18 -1.38
N LYS A 3 45.80 31.84 -1.21
CA LYS A 3 46.32 30.48 -1.44
C LYS A 3 45.71 29.44 -0.48
N THR A 4 45.58 29.78 0.79
CA THR A 4 44.91 28.94 1.79
C THR A 4 43.43 28.73 1.48
N PHE A 5 42.75 29.75 0.94
CA PHE A 5 41.38 29.66 0.47
C PHE A 5 41.22 28.71 -0.74
N TYR A 6 42.10 28.77 -1.73
CA TYR A 6 42.07 27.84 -2.88
C TYR A 6 42.36 26.39 -2.48
N ILE A 7 43.25 26.17 -1.51
CA ILE A 7 43.55 24.83 -0.99
C ILE A 7 42.33 24.25 -0.28
N LEU A 8 41.64 25.04 0.56
CA LEU A 8 40.39 24.64 1.21
C LEU A 8 39.28 24.33 0.20
N LEU A 9 39.14 25.16 -0.84
CA LEU A 9 38.14 24.95 -1.89
C LEU A 9 38.39 23.66 -2.67
N SER A 10 39.66 23.36 -2.98
CA SER A 10 40.08 22.12 -3.63
C SER A 10 39.78 20.89 -2.77
N LEU A 11 40.07 20.97 -1.47
CA LEU A 11 39.81 19.88 -0.52
C LEU A 11 38.31 19.58 -0.39
N ILE A 12 37.48 20.62 -0.30
CA ILE A 12 36.01 20.49 -0.24
C ILE A 12 35.49 19.88 -1.54
N GLY A 13 36.00 20.34 -2.69
CA GLY A 13 35.68 19.75 -3.99
C GLY A 13 36.01 18.26 -4.06
N ALA A 14 37.21 17.87 -3.63
CA ALA A 14 37.65 16.47 -3.62
C ALA A 14 36.76 15.57 -2.74
N VAL A 15 36.33 16.04 -1.57
CA VAL A 15 35.43 15.30 -0.68
C VAL A 15 34.05 15.09 -1.31
N LEU A 16 33.50 16.11 -1.97
CA LEU A 16 32.21 16.00 -2.66
C LEU A 16 32.26 15.00 -3.83
N PHE A 17 33.36 14.96 -4.60
CA PHE A 17 33.54 14.02 -5.70
C PHE A 17 33.57 12.55 -5.25
N ILE A 18 34.07 12.25 -4.05
CA ILE A 18 34.20 10.87 -3.54
C ILE A 18 32.90 10.41 -2.85
N SER A 19 32.04 11.33 -2.41
CA SER A 19 30.79 11.02 -1.69
C SER A 19 29.67 10.35 -2.51
N GLY A 20 29.84 10.22 -3.82
CA GLY A 20 28.87 9.56 -4.71
C GLY A 20 28.99 8.04 -4.80
N CYS A 21 30.08 7.44 -4.29
CA CYS A 21 30.31 6.00 -4.31
C CYS A 21 29.94 5.40 -2.96
N GLY A 22 28.67 5.06 -2.79
CA GLY A 22 28.14 4.42 -1.58
C GLY A 22 26.89 3.62 -1.91
N PRO A 23 26.52 2.65 -1.06
CA PRO A 23 25.34 1.83 -1.28
C PRO A 23 24.13 2.74 -1.46
N THR A 24 23.42 2.52 -2.56
CA THR A 24 22.25 3.34 -2.88
C THR A 24 21.09 2.94 -1.98
N ARG A 25 20.15 3.86 -1.69
CA ARG A 25 18.90 3.51 -0.99
C ARG A 25 18.14 2.39 -1.69
N LEU A 26 18.30 2.29 -3.01
CA LEU A 26 17.73 1.23 -3.81
C LEU A 26 18.30 -0.15 -3.43
N GLU A 27 19.61 -0.27 -3.17
CA GLU A 27 20.22 -1.52 -2.72
C GLU A 27 19.80 -1.89 -1.29
N MET A 28 19.65 -0.91 -0.40
CA MET A 28 19.25 -1.18 1.00
C MET A 28 17.79 -1.63 1.13
N ASP A 29 16.88 -1.00 0.37
CA ASP A 29 15.43 -1.21 0.50
C ASP A 29 14.82 -1.99 -0.67
N TYR A 30 15.65 -2.68 -1.46
CA TYR A 30 15.19 -3.42 -2.64
C TYR A 30 14.14 -4.46 -2.26
N GLY A 31 12.96 -4.34 -2.86
CA GLY A 31 11.85 -5.28 -2.63
C GLY A 31 11.11 -5.11 -1.30
N THR A 32 11.52 -4.17 -0.44
CA THR A 32 10.78 -3.86 0.80
C THR A 32 9.39 -3.34 0.51
N SER A 33 9.24 -2.46 -0.48
CA SER A 33 7.93 -1.95 -0.92
C SER A 33 7.01 -3.06 -1.40
N HIS A 34 7.53 -4.01 -2.19
CA HIS A 34 6.78 -5.16 -2.67
C HIS A 34 6.36 -6.09 -1.51
N ARG A 35 7.28 -6.41 -0.59
CA ARG A 35 6.96 -7.22 0.60
C ARG A 35 5.92 -6.54 1.48
N LEU A 36 6.02 -5.23 1.67
CA LEU A 36 5.07 -4.44 2.42
C LEU A 36 3.69 -4.43 1.76
N GLN A 37 3.65 -4.32 0.43
CA GLN A 37 2.41 -4.42 -0.33
C GLN A 37 1.73 -5.78 -0.14
N VAL A 38 2.48 -6.88 -0.29
CA VAL A 38 1.96 -8.23 -0.06
C VAL A 38 1.44 -8.38 1.37
N PHE A 39 2.19 -7.94 2.37
CA PHE A 39 1.76 -8.00 3.77
C PHE A 39 0.49 -7.19 4.04
N ASN A 40 0.38 -5.99 3.48
CA ASN A 40 -0.78 -5.11 3.69
C ASN A 40 -2.02 -5.54 2.90
N GLN A 41 -1.85 -6.24 1.79
CA GLN A 41 -2.96 -6.69 0.92
C GLN A 41 -3.39 -8.13 1.18
N THR A 42 -2.61 -8.91 1.91
CA THR A 42 -2.95 -10.29 2.26
C THR A 42 -3.67 -10.31 3.61
N LEU A 43 -4.90 -10.80 3.61
CA LEU A 43 -5.72 -10.92 4.83
C LEU A 43 -5.05 -11.80 5.89
N ASP A 44 -4.45 -12.91 5.47
CA ASP A 44 -3.68 -13.81 6.34
C ASP A 44 -2.40 -14.27 5.62
N PRO A 45 -1.25 -13.63 5.89
CA PRO A 45 0.05 -14.01 5.32
C PRO A 45 0.53 -15.41 5.77
N ALA A 46 -0.03 -15.96 6.86
CA ALA A 46 0.34 -17.28 7.36
C ALA A 46 -0.47 -18.42 6.72
N ALA A 47 -1.48 -18.10 5.90
CA ALA A 47 -2.34 -19.08 5.25
C ALA A 47 -1.58 -20.11 4.40
N GLU A 48 -0.45 -19.72 3.80
CA GLU A 48 0.44 -20.63 3.04
C GLU A 48 0.95 -21.80 3.88
N LYS A 49 1.17 -21.59 5.19
CA LYS A 49 1.69 -22.62 6.09
C LYS A 49 0.62 -23.63 6.49
N ASN A 50 -0.66 -23.29 6.33
CA ASN A 50 -1.77 -24.15 6.67
C ASN A 50 -2.14 -25.03 5.48
N LEU A 51 -1.71 -26.30 5.54
CA LEU A 51 -2.00 -27.30 4.51
C LEU A 51 -3.34 -28.01 4.70
N THR A 52 -4.13 -27.67 5.73
CA THR A 52 -5.47 -28.24 5.88
C THR A 52 -6.33 -27.84 4.69
N PRO A 53 -7.18 -28.75 4.16
CA PRO A 53 -8.09 -28.40 3.09
C PRO A 53 -8.97 -27.25 3.55
N VAL A 54 -9.13 -26.24 2.69
CA VAL A 54 -10.06 -25.14 2.95
C VAL A 54 -11.47 -25.74 2.95
N TYR A 55 -12.07 -25.86 4.13
CA TYR A 55 -13.48 -26.21 4.23
C TYR A 55 -14.28 -25.04 3.66
N GLY A 56 -14.98 -25.30 2.55
CA GLY A 56 -15.84 -24.31 1.93
C GLY A 56 -17.03 -23.92 2.81
N MET A 57 -17.89 -23.06 2.29
CA MET A 57 -19.14 -22.71 2.97
C MET A 57 -20.06 -23.95 3.04
N ASP A 58 -20.78 -24.10 4.15
CA ASP A 58 -21.84 -25.11 4.27
C ASP A 58 -22.80 -25.05 3.07
N GLY A 59 -23.25 -26.20 2.58
CA GLY A 59 -24.05 -26.27 1.35
C GLY A 59 -25.33 -25.45 1.40
N GLN A 60 -26.02 -25.40 2.55
CA GLN A 60 -27.23 -24.59 2.71
C GLN A 60 -26.92 -23.10 2.80
N ALA A 61 -25.81 -22.75 3.46
CA ALA A 61 -25.34 -21.37 3.50
C ALA A 61 -24.92 -20.88 2.10
N ALA A 62 -24.23 -21.73 1.32
CA ALA A 62 -23.86 -21.50 -0.08
C ALA A 62 -25.06 -21.24 -0.97
N ASP A 63 -26.07 -22.09 -0.90
CA ASP A 63 -27.31 -21.93 -1.67
C ASP A 63 -28.04 -20.63 -1.32
N LYS A 64 -28.23 -20.34 -0.03
CA LYS A 64 -28.89 -19.10 0.42
C LYS A 64 -28.11 -17.84 0.00
N ALA A 65 -26.78 -17.86 0.09
CA ALA A 65 -25.95 -16.74 -0.35
C ALA A 65 -26.09 -16.50 -1.85
N LEU A 66 -26.05 -17.57 -2.66
CA LEU A 66 -26.20 -17.49 -4.11
C LEU A 66 -27.61 -16.99 -4.50
N GLN A 67 -28.65 -17.48 -3.85
CA GLN A 67 -30.03 -17.01 -4.07
C GLN A 67 -30.17 -15.53 -3.73
N LYS A 68 -29.61 -15.08 -2.59
CA LYS A 68 -29.62 -13.66 -2.20
C LYS A 68 -28.89 -12.80 -3.23
N TYR A 69 -27.73 -13.26 -3.71
CA TYR A 69 -26.96 -12.58 -4.74
C TYR A 69 -27.78 -12.43 -6.03
N ARG A 70 -28.36 -13.51 -6.55
CA ARG A 70 -29.20 -13.48 -7.76
C ARG A 70 -30.40 -12.53 -7.61
N LYS A 71 -31.13 -12.63 -6.49
CA LYS A 71 -32.28 -11.75 -6.18
C LYS A 71 -31.90 -10.28 -6.02
N ALA A 72 -30.64 -9.97 -5.72
CA ALA A 72 -30.20 -8.58 -5.61
C ALA A 72 -30.20 -7.86 -6.97
N PHE A 73 -30.01 -8.60 -8.08
CA PHE A 73 -30.04 -8.03 -9.44
C PHE A 73 -31.45 -7.92 -10.02
N GLU A 74 -32.42 -8.65 -9.45
CA GLU A 74 -33.83 -8.55 -9.85
C GLU A 74 -34.49 -7.27 -9.30
N LYS A 75 -33.94 -6.70 -8.22
CA LYS A 75 -34.46 -5.47 -7.62
C LYS A 75 -33.89 -4.26 -8.36
N PRO A 76 -34.70 -3.28 -8.75
CA PRO A 76 -34.18 -2.00 -9.24
C PRO A 76 -33.25 -1.41 -8.17
N ALA A 77 -32.14 -0.81 -8.61
CA ALA A 77 -31.16 -0.23 -7.71
C ALA A 77 -31.87 0.74 -6.75
N PRO A 78 -31.65 0.64 -5.43
CA PRO A 78 -32.24 1.59 -4.49
C PRO A 78 -31.82 3.00 -4.88
N GLU A 79 -32.78 3.94 -4.88
CA GLU A 79 -32.50 5.33 -5.21
C GLU A 79 -31.36 5.85 -4.31
N PRO A 80 -30.36 6.56 -4.88
CA PRO A 80 -29.24 7.07 -4.11
C PRO A 80 -29.76 8.00 -3.01
N LYS A 81 -29.58 7.59 -1.75
CA LYS A 81 -29.91 8.42 -0.58
C LYS A 81 -28.80 9.45 -0.38
N PHE A 82 -28.98 10.62 -0.96
CA PHE A 82 -28.11 11.76 -0.68
C PHE A 82 -28.45 12.32 0.70
N ILE A 83 -27.62 12.00 1.69
CA ILE A 83 -27.56 12.74 2.96
C ILE A 83 -26.68 13.97 2.74
N THR A 84 -27.27 15.04 2.23
CA THR A 84 -26.66 16.37 2.26
C THR A 84 -26.89 16.97 3.64
N SER A 85 -25.99 16.71 4.58
CA SER A 85 -25.81 17.61 5.73
C SER A 85 -25.11 18.87 5.21
N MET A 86 -25.89 19.76 4.60
CA MET A 86 -25.46 21.14 4.43
C MET A 86 -25.56 21.80 5.79
N GLU A 87 -24.52 21.63 6.61
CA GLU A 87 -24.27 22.53 7.72
C GLU A 87 -23.91 23.87 7.08
N THR A 88 -24.93 24.71 6.87
CA THR A 88 -24.74 26.10 6.49
C THR A 88 -23.99 26.75 7.65
N SER A 89 -22.66 26.85 7.52
CA SER A 89 -21.82 27.69 8.38
C SER A 89 -22.23 29.14 8.15
N GLY A 90 -23.27 29.54 8.86
CA GLY A 90 -23.75 30.90 8.93
C GLY A 90 -22.89 31.70 9.89
N LYS A 91 -22.37 32.81 9.35
CA LYS A 91 -21.70 33.97 9.97
C LYS A 91 -20.17 33.97 9.91
#